data_AF-A0A847ZY73-F1
#
_entry.id   AF-A0A847ZY73-F1
#
_cell.length_a   1.000
_cell.length_b   1.000
_cell.length_c   1.000
_cell.angle_alpha   90.00
_cell.angle_beta   90.00
_cell.angle_gamma   90.00
#
_symmetry.space_group_name_H-M   'P 1'
#
loop_
_entity.id
_entity.type
_entity.pdbx_description
1 polymer ?
#
loop_
_entity_poly.entity_id
_entity_poly.type
_entity_poly.pdbx_seq_one_letter_code
_entity_poly.pdbx_strand_id
1 'polypeptide(L)'
;MLARFDADRGADGLIRAQAGRRLFLDWSPVDRREPSLTYNGRYLYALDIAAGLALDADRGDLAQLWSGKAEHLRRAMRAAFHVEGRWTENCHGTPASQLGLALLLLTRCVEAKEDIATIADAIVARSLDLRDAHEDGRLVLASPFMHHYVFLALEAVQRHGDILAIIVSRWGRWADAGESTCWENWNVDFPDGSVCHGFSAHPLGWIAKCIAAEKTG
;
A
#
# COMPACT_ATOMS: atom_id res chain seq x y z
N MET A 1 -16.88 -11.72 -4.75
CA MET A 1 -15.40 -11.77 -4.84
C MET A 1 -14.75 -11.90 -3.46
N LEU A 2 -15.04 -11.05 -2.48
CA LEU A 2 -14.44 -11.10 -1.12
C LEU A 2 -14.63 -12.43 -0.39
N ALA A 3 -15.84 -13.01 -0.44
CA ALA A 3 -16.10 -14.34 0.13
C ALA A 3 -15.21 -15.45 -0.46
N ARG A 4 -14.69 -15.29 -1.69
CA ARG A 4 -13.76 -16.26 -2.28
C ARG A 4 -12.37 -16.18 -1.63
N PHE A 5 -11.89 -14.99 -1.31
CA PHE A 5 -10.61 -14.79 -0.60
C PHE A 5 -10.71 -15.32 0.84
N ASP A 6 -11.87 -15.15 1.48
CA ASP A 6 -12.11 -15.69 2.82
C ASP A 6 -11.98 -17.21 2.90
N ALA A 7 -12.25 -17.93 1.80
CA ALA A 7 -12.07 -19.37 1.72
C ALA A 7 -10.59 -19.80 1.69
N ASP A 8 -9.66 -18.88 1.42
CA ASP A 8 -8.22 -19.12 1.45
C ASP A 8 -7.60 -18.75 2.82
N ARG A 9 -8.44 -18.50 3.83
CA ARG A 9 -8.02 -18.18 5.21
C ARG A 9 -7.55 -19.42 5.97
N GLY A 10 -6.36 -19.34 6.55
CA GLY A 10 -5.81 -20.37 7.42
C GLY A 10 -6.36 -20.32 8.85
N ALA A 11 -5.94 -21.29 9.67
CA ALA A 11 -6.30 -21.38 11.09
C ALA A 11 -5.79 -20.18 11.93
N ASP A 12 -4.75 -19.50 11.45
CA ASP A 12 -4.19 -18.27 12.02
C ASP A 12 -4.97 -17.00 11.64
N GLY A 13 -6.05 -17.13 10.87
CA GLY A 13 -6.89 -16.01 10.46
C GLY A 13 -6.33 -15.20 9.28
N LEU A 14 -5.19 -15.59 8.70
CA LEU A 14 -4.55 -14.94 7.56
C LEU A 14 -4.86 -15.67 6.26
N ILE A 15 -5.02 -14.93 5.16
CA ILE A 15 -5.20 -15.51 3.83
C ILE A 15 -3.85 -15.88 3.20
N ARG A 16 -3.88 -16.92 2.36
CA ARG A 16 -2.75 -17.40 1.56
C ARG A 16 -3.13 -17.47 0.09
N ALA A 17 -2.16 -17.37 -0.81
CA ALA A 17 -2.34 -17.54 -2.23
C ALA A 17 -2.60 -19.01 -2.53
N GLN A 18 -3.41 -19.27 -3.55
CA GLN A 18 -3.63 -20.63 -4.02
C GLN A 18 -2.37 -21.16 -4.71
N ALA A 19 -2.04 -22.41 -4.41
CA ALA A 19 -0.92 -23.10 -5.05
C ALA A 19 -1.02 -23.00 -6.59
N GLY A 20 0.11 -22.71 -7.22
CA GLY A 20 0.21 -22.58 -8.68
C GLY A 20 -0.29 -21.25 -9.26
N ARG A 21 -0.81 -20.32 -8.45
CA ARG A 21 -1.13 -18.96 -8.91
C ARG A 21 0.00 -17.99 -8.61
N ARG A 22 0.28 -17.08 -9.54
CA ARG A 22 1.23 -16.00 -9.33
C ARG A 22 0.65 -15.01 -8.30
N LEU A 23 1.32 -14.88 -7.15
CA LEU A 23 1.04 -13.82 -6.19
C LEU A 23 1.70 -12.51 -6.66
N PHE A 24 0.93 -11.68 -7.35
CA PHE A 24 1.38 -10.34 -7.73
C PHE A 24 1.10 -9.35 -6.59
N LEU A 25 2.17 -8.87 -5.96
CA LEU A 25 2.11 -7.81 -4.95
C LEU A 25 2.50 -6.48 -5.55
N ASP A 26 3.67 -6.41 -6.17
CA ASP A 26 4.23 -5.19 -6.75
C ASP A 26 5.36 -5.55 -7.73
N TRP A 27 5.74 -4.60 -8.59
CA TRP A 27 6.96 -4.63 -9.41
C TRP A 27 8.19 -4.15 -8.60
N SER A 28 8.33 -4.68 -7.39
CA SER A 28 9.43 -4.41 -6.47
C SER A 28 9.97 -5.72 -5.89
N PRO A 29 11.15 -5.70 -5.24
CA PRO A 29 11.71 -6.88 -4.56
C PRO A 29 11.02 -7.19 -3.22
N VAL A 30 9.77 -6.76 -3.02
CA VAL A 30 8.97 -7.14 -1.85
C VAL A 30 8.96 -8.67 -1.68
N ASP A 31 9.14 -9.11 -0.44
CA ASP A 31 9.12 -10.52 -0.11
C ASP A 31 7.71 -11.09 -0.30
N ARG A 32 7.62 -12.23 -0.98
CA ARG A 32 6.36 -12.90 -1.35
C ARG A 32 6.12 -14.17 -0.52
N ARG A 33 6.97 -14.47 0.46
CA ARG A 33 6.76 -15.59 1.38
C ARG A 33 5.46 -15.41 2.17
N GLU A 34 4.77 -16.51 2.38
CA GLU A 34 3.45 -16.52 2.99
C GLU A 34 3.49 -17.02 4.44
N PRO A 35 2.61 -16.50 5.32
CA PRO A 35 1.63 -15.44 5.06
C PRO A 35 2.30 -14.07 4.84
N SER A 36 1.81 -13.30 3.87
CA SER A 36 2.37 -11.99 3.49
C SER A 36 1.56 -10.85 4.09
N LEU A 37 2.25 -9.90 4.73
CA LEU A 37 1.66 -8.67 5.25
C LEU A 37 0.99 -7.86 4.15
N THR A 38 1.68 -7.62 3.03
CA THR A 38 1.12 -6.85 1.90
C THR A 38 -0.12 -7.52 1.31
N TYR A 39 -0.11 -8.84 1.16
CA TYR A 39 -1.28 -9.56 0.63
C TYR A 39 -2.49 -9.46 1.57
N ASN A 40 -2.29 -9.71 2.85
CA ASN A 40 -3.33 -9.62 3.86
C ASN A 40 -3.83 -8.17 4.06
N GLY A 41 -2.93 -7.19 4.01
CA GLY A 41 -3.27 -5.77 4.10
C GLY A 41 -4.15 -5.29 2.95
N ARG A 42 -3.92 -5.77 1.73
CA ARG A 42 -4.83 -5.49 0.61
C ARG A 42 -6.22 -6.06 0.82
N TYR A 43 -6.30 -7.30 1.29
CA TYR A 43 -7.59 -7.92 1.55
C TYR A 43 -8.33 -7.20 2.68
N LEU A 44 -7.61 -6.81 3.75
CA LEU A 44 -8.16 -6.00 4.82
C LEU A 44 -8.70 -4.66 4.30
N TYR A 45 -7.93 -3.96 3.45
CA TYR A 45 -8.38 -2.71 2.84
C TYR A 45 -9.64 -2.90 2.00
N ALA A 46 -9.73 -4.00 1.25
CA ALA A 46 -10.92 -4.33 0.47
C ALA A 46 -12.15 -4.64 1.36
N LEU A 47 -11.95 -5.26 2.54
CA LEU A 47 -13.01 -5.48 3.52
C LEU A 47 -13.50 -4.17 4.13
N ASP A 48 -12.58 -3.26 4.49
CA ASP A 48 -12.94 -1.93 5.01
C ASP A 48 -13.74 -1.12 3.97
N ILE A 49 -13.33 -1.13 2.70
CA ILE A 49 -14.08 -0.50 1.60
C ILE A 49 -15.47 -1.12 1.47
N ALA A 50 -15.57 -2.45 1.47
CA ALA A 50 -16.86 -3.13 1.29
C ALA A 50 -17.82 -2.89 2.45
N ALA A 51 -17.30 -2.76 3.67
CA ALA A 51 -18.09 -2.37 4.82
C ALA A 51 -18.66 -0.95 4.65
N GLY A 52 -17.83 0.01 4.22
CA GLY A 52 -18.26 1.39 3.93
C GLY A 52 -19.32 1.45 2.84
N LEU A 53 -19.08 0.80 1.69
CA LEU A 53 -20.05 0.74 0.59
C LEU A 53 -21.36 0.08 1.00
N ALA A 54 -21.31 -0.96 1.84
CA ALA A 54 -22.53 -1.59 2.34
C ALA A 54 -23.32 -0.67 3.26
N LEU A 55 -22.63 0.13 4.09
CA LEU A 55 -23.27 1.13 4.93
C LEU A 55 -23.95 2.22 4.08
N ASP A 56 -23.24 2.76 3.08
CA ASP A 56 -23.75 3.79 2.17
C ASP A 56 -24.95 3.29 1.32
N ALA A 57 -25.06 1.99 1.12
CA ALA A 57 -26.15 1.34 0.40
C ALA A 57 -27.29 0.84 1.30
N ASP A 58 -27.34 1.27 2.57
CA ASP A 58 -28.32 0.83 3.58
C ASP A 58 -28.37 -0.70 3.79
N ARG A 59 -27.24 -1.38 3.57
CA ARG A 59 -27.07 -2.83 3.78
C ARG A 59 -26.33 -3.12 5.08
N GLY A 60 -26.97 -2.76 6.19
CA GLY A 60 -26.40 -2.90 7.54
C GLY A 60 -25.95 -4.33 7.90
N ASP A 61 -26.66 -5.34 7.38
CA ASP A 61 -26.30 -6.76 7.51
C ASP A 61 -24.91 -7.07 6.92
N LEU A 62 -24.67 -6.57 5.70
CA LEU A 62 -23.40 -6.75 5.00
C LEU A 62 -22.30 -5.86 5.60
N ALA A 63 -22.63 -4.64 6.02
CA ALA A 63 -21.68 -3.74 6.68
C ALA A 63 -21.13 -4.37 7.97
N GLN A 64 -22.01 -4.98 8.78
CA GLN A 64 -21.62 -5.69 9.99
C GLN A 64 -20.78 -6.93 9.67
N LEU A 65 -21.17 -7.72 8.66
CA LEU A 65 -20.41 -8.90 8.24
C LEU A 65 -18.98 -8.55 7.81
N TRP A 66 -18.82 -7.54 6.94
CA TRP A 66 -17.50 -7.15 6.43
C TRP A 66 -16.65 -6.46 7.48
N SER A 67 -17.23 -5.58 8.29
CA SER A 67 -16.54 -4.97 9.44
C SER A 67 -16.06 -6.04 10.43
N GLY A 68 -16.88 -7.03 10.75
CA GLY A 68 -16.50 -8.12 11.65
C GLY A 68 -15.31 -8.95 11.11
N LYS A 69 -15.29 -9.21 9.81
CA LYS A 69 -14.16 -9.89 9.14
C LYS A 69 -12.91 -9.02 9.13
N ALA A 70 -13.04 -7.72 8.84
CA ALA A 70 -11.94 -6.76 8.88
C ALA A 70 -11.29 -6.71 10.28
N GLU A 71 -12.10 -6.60 11.34
CA GLU A 71 -11.61 -6.60 12.72
C GLU A 71 -10.86 -7.88 13.08
N HIS A 72 -11.37 -9.04 12.66
CA HIS A 72 -10.69 -10.31 12.91
C HIS A 72 -9.33 -10.37 12.20
N LEU A 73 -9.28 -10.00 10.93
CA LEU A 73 -8.05 -9.99 10.14
C LEU A 73 -7.04 -8.97 10.67
N ARG A 74 -7.49 -7.76 11.06
CA ARG A 74 -6.63 -6.73 11.67
C ARG A 74 -5.91 -7.24 12.91
N ARG A 75 -6.63 -7.96 13.79
CA ARG A 75 -6.02 -8.61 14.96
C ARG A 75 -5.01 -9.69 14.58
N ALA A 76 -5.35 -10.55 13.63
CA ALA A 76 -4.44 -11.59 13.14
C ALA A 76 -3.17 -10.99 12.54
N MET A 77 -3.29 -9.93 11.74
CA MET A 77 -2.15 -9.21 11.17
C MET A 77 -1.25 -8.59 12.24
N ARG A 78 -1.82 -7.92 13.25
CA ARG A 78 -1.05 -7.37 14.37
C ARG A 78 -0.27 -8.47 15.10
N ALA A 79 -0.92 -9.60 15.39
CA ALA A 79 -0.29 -10.71 16.10
C ALA A 79 0.83 -11.38 15.29
N ALA A 80 0.68 -11.49 13.98
CA ALA A 80 1.61 -12.22 13.13
C ALA A 80 2.79 -11.39 12.62
N PHE A 81 2.57 -10.09 12.36
CA PHE A 81 3.53 -9.27 11.63
C PHE A 81 4.19 -8.18 12.48
N HIS A 82 3.68 -7.89 13.67
CA HIS A 82 4.32 -6.98 14.61
C HIS A 82 5.14 -7.78 15.64
N VAL A 83 6.44 -7.93 15.38
CA VAL A 83 7.35 -8.77 16.15
C VAL A 83 8.44 -7.90 16.76
N GLU A 84 8.65 -7.99 18.07
CA GLU A 84 9.70 -7.25 18.80
C GLU A 84 9.70 -5.74 18.52
N GLY A 85 8.50 -5.15 18.41
CA GLY A 85 8.31 -3.71 18.14
C GLY A 85 8.60 -3.30 16.69
N ARG A 86 8.64 -4.25 15.75
CA ARG A 86 8.89 -3.99 14.33
C ARG A 86 7.84 -4.67 13.46
N TRP A 87 7.49 -4.01 12.36
CA TRP A 87 6.63 -4.58 11.33
C TRP A 87 7.44 -5.38 10.31
N THR A 88 6.97 -6.60 10.03
CA THR A 88 7.63 -7.56 9.15
C THR A 88 6.71 -7.98 8.00
N GLU A 89 7.28 -8.20 6.82
CA GLU A 89 6.54 -8.61 5.62
C GLU A 89 6.01 -10.06 5.75
N ASN A 90 6.66 -10.88 6.58
CA ASN A 90 6.33 -12.28 6.85
C ASN A 90 6.93 -12.75 8.18
N CYS A 91 6.57 -13.97 8.61
CA CYS A 91 7.03 -14.58 9.85
C CYS A 91 8.53 -14.93 9.91
N HIS A 92 9.30 -14.72 8.84
CA HIS A 92 10.76 -14.93 8.82
C HIS A 92 11.56 -13.67 9.17
N GLY A 93 10.89 -12.60 9.63
CA GLY A 93 11.56 -11.40 10.12
C GLY A 93 12.02 -10.44 9.01
N THR A 94 11.56 -10.63 7.77
CA THR A 94 11.85 -9.68 6.69
C THR A 94 11.18 -8.34 7.02
N PRO A 95 11.89 -7.19 7.02
CA PRO A 95 11.26 -5.91 7.28
C PRO A 95 10.10 -5.62 6.33
N ALA A 96 9.02 -5.00 6.82
CA ALA A 96 7.90 -4.61 5.98
C ALA A 96 8.36 -3.67 4.85
N SER A 97 7.81 -3.86 3.65
CA SER A 97 8.04 -2.98 2.50
C SER A 97 7.34 -1.63 2.65
N GLN A 98 7.67 -0.64 1.83
CA GLN A 98 6.96 0.65 1.82
C GLN A 98 5.46 0.47 1.55
N LEU A 99 5.10 -0.42 0.63
CA LEU A 99 3.71 -0.75 0.35
C LEU A 99 3.04 -1.42 1.56
N GLY A 100 3.73 -2.36 2.20
CA GLY A 100 3.24 -2.99 3.43
C GLY A 100 2.96 -1.98 4.53
N LEU A 101 3.90 -1.08 4.78
CA LEU A 101 3.75 0.02 5.74
C LEU A 101 2.58 0.96 5.38
N ALA A 102 2.42 1.31 4.10
CA ALA A 102 1.30 2.12 3.64
C ALA A 102 -0.05 1.44 3.92
N LEU A 103 -0.15 0.13 3.66
CA LEU A 103 -1.35 -0.65 3.94
C LEU A 103 -1.65 -0.71 5.44
N LEU A 104 -0.64 -0.82 6.31
CA LEU A 104 -0.85 -0.78 7.76
C LEU A 104 -1.48 0.52 8.24
N LEU A 105 -1.05 1.66 7.69
CA LEU A 105 -1.68 2.97 7.98
C LEU A 105 -3.11 3.02 7.45
N LEU A 106 -3.33 2.61 6.20
CA LEU A 106 -4.64 2.61 5.55
C LEU A 106 -5.69 1.78 6.28
N THR A 107 -5.28 0.61 6.77
CA THR A 107 -6.19 -0.33 7.41
C THR A 107 -6.25 -0.15 8.92
N ARG A 108 -5.66 0.93 9.46
CA ARG A 108 -5.63 1.23 10.90
C ARG A 108 -5.05 0.08 11.72
N CYS A 109 -4.07 -0.65 11.17
CA CYS A 109 -3.34 -1.68 11.92
C CYS A 109 -2.42 -1.06 12.97
N VAL A 110 -2.05 0.21 12.79
CA VAL A 110 -1.25 1.02 13.73
C VAL A 110 -2.18 2.05 14.37
N GLU A 111 -2.13 2.17 15.70
CA GLU A 111 -3.04 3.05 16.45
C GLU A 111 -2.30 4.17 17.20
N ALA A 112 -1.08 3.92 17.69
CA ALA A 112 -0.31 4.92 18.40
C ALA A 112 0.11 6.04 17.44
N LYS A 113 -0.12 7.30 17.85
CA LYS A 113 0.10 8.47 17.00
C LYS A 113 1.58 8.61 16.62
N GLU A 114 2.46 8.31 17.55
CA GLU A 114 3.92 8.36 17.39
C GLU A 114 4.39 7.31 16.38
N ASP A 115 3.82 6.10 16.41
CA ASP A 115 4.11 5.03 15.45
C ASP A 115 3.59 5.38 14.06
N ILE A 116 2.39 5.96 13.98
CA ILE A 116 1.81 6.46 12.72
C ILE A 116 2.73 7.51 12.09
N ALA A 117 3.19 8.49 12.87
CA ALA A 117 4.09 9.53 12.40
C ALA A 117 5.43 8.93 11.93
N THR A 118 6.02 8.03 12.71
CA THR A 118 7.28 7.34 12.38
C THR A 118 7.18 6.56 11.07
N ILE A 119 6.09 5.82 10.87
CA ILE A 119 5.86 5.06 9.65
C ILE A 119 5.64 5.98 8.45
N ALA A 120 4.85 7.05 8.61
CA ALA A 120 4.62 8.04 7.56
C ALA A 120 5.94 8.70 7.13
N ASP A 121 6.79 9.10 8.09
CA ASP A 121 8.09 9.70 7.81
C ASP A 121 9.02 8.72 7.08
N ALA A 122 9.03 7.45 7.46
CA ALA A 122 9.80 6.41 6.76
C ALA A 122 9.32 6.21 5.32
N ILE A 123 8.00 6.21 5.09
CA ILE A 123 7.40 6.11 3.76
C ILE A 123 7.82 7.31 2.91
N VAL A 124 7.70 8.54 3.44
CA VAL A 124 8.05 9.78 2.74
C VAL A 124 9.54 9.82 2.41
N ALA A 125 10.40 9.53 3.40
CA ALA A 125 11.85 9.50 3.22
C ALA A 125 12.25 8.52 2.10
N ARG A 126 11.62 7.34 2.05
CA ARG A 126 11.90 6.38 0.97
C ARG A 126 11.40 6.87 -0.39
N SER A 127 10.23 7.50 -0.45
CA SER A 127 9.69 8.06 -1.69
C SER A 127 10.53 9.22 -2.22
N LEU A 128 11.16 10.02 -1.37
CA LEU A 128 12.01 11.15 -1.79
C LEU A 128 13.44 10.74 -2.14
N ASP A 129 13.91 9.56 -1.71
CA ASP A 129 15.21 9.01 -2.12
C ASP A 129 15.16 8.44 -3.55
N LEU A 130 15.59 9.24 -4.54
CA LEU A 130 15.51 8.95 -5.98
C LEU A 130 16.32 7.75 -6.48
N ARG A 131 17.03 7.02 -5.61
CA ARG A 131 17.65 5.74 -5.97
C ARG A 131 16.56 4.68 -6.13
N ASP A 132 16.44 4.10 -7.32
CA ASP A 132 15.39 3.11 -7.64
C ASP A 132 15.81 1.69 -7.22
N ALA A 133 17.10 1.37 -7.32
CA ALA A 133 17.63 0.07 -6.93
C ALA A 133 17.42 -0.20 -5.43
N HIS A 134 17.13 -1.45 -5.11
CA HIS A 134 17.06 -1.90 -3.73
C HIS A 134 18.47 -2.21 -3.20
N GLU A 135 18.71 -1.81 -1.96
CA GLU A 135 19.91 -2.12 -1.20
C GLU A 135 19.48 -2.73 0.14
N ASP A 136 20.23 -3.72 0.61
CA ASP A 136 19.96 -4.38 1.89
C ASP A 136 19.90 -3.37 3.04
N GLY A 137 18.94 -3.56 3.94
CA GLY A 137 18.70 -2.66 5.07
C GLY A 137 17.93 -1.38 4.70
N ARG A 138 17.60 -1.14 3.42
CA ARG A 138 16.68 -0.06 3.03
C ARG A 138 15.26 -0.55 2.86
N LEU A 139 14.32 0.35 3.12
CA LEU A 139 12.91 0.12 2.85
C LEU A 139 12.70 -0.15 1.35
N VAL A 140 12.00 -1.24 1.04
CA VAL A 140 11.67 -1.60 -0.35
C VAL A 140 10.73 -0.53 -0.93
N LEU A 141 11.15 0.11 -2.02
CA LEU A 141 10.38 1.13 -2.74
C LEU A 141 9.22 0.49 -3.49
N ALA A 142 8.01 1.04 -3.32
CA ALA A 142 6.85 0.63 -4.08
C ALA A 142 6.96 1.12 -5.54
N SER A 143 6.44 0.37 -6.51
CA SER A 143 6.39 0.84 -7.92
C SER A 143 5.53 2.10 -8.08
N PRO A 144 5.60 2.81 -9.23
CA PRO A 144 4.73 3.95 -9.50
C PRO A 144 3.26 3.56 -9.45
N PHE A 145 2.89 2.36 -9.90
CA PHE A 145 1.53 1.85 -9.76
C PHE A 145 1.11 1.77 -8.28
N MET A 146 1.96 1.19 -7.43
CA MET A 146 1.62 0.98 -6.01
C MET A 146 1.75 2.23 -5.15
N HIS A 147 2.37 3.29 -5.66
CA HIS A 147 2.32 4.60 -5.03
C HIS A 147 0.90 5.17 -4.90
N HIS A 148 -0.08 4.63 -5.64
CA HIS A 148 -1.48 4.92 -5.37
C HIS A 148 -1.86 4.63 -3.91
N TYR A 149 -1.47 3.46 -3.38
CA TYR A 149 -1.72 3.10 -1.98
C TYR A 149 -0.86 3.89 -1.00
N VAL A 150 0.37 4.24 -1.39
CA VAL A 150 1.24 5.13 -0.60
C VAL A 150 0.56 6.48 -0.40
N PHE A 151 0.00 7.06 -1.46
CA PHE A 151 -0.69 8.35 -1.37
C PHE A 151 -2.01 8.27 -0.61
N LEU A 152 -2.79 7.19 -0.78
CA LEU A 152 -3.96 6.95 0.06
C LEU A 152 -3.56 6.88 1.55
N ALA A 153 -2.45 6.21 1.88
CA ALA A 153 -1.97 6.10 3.26
C ALA A 153 -1.58 7.46 3.84
N LEU A 154 -0.81 8.25 3.08
CA LEU A 154 -0.37 9.59 3.47
C LEU A 154 -1.55 10.57 3.59
N GLU A 155 -2.55 10.44 2.72
CA GLU A 155 -3.80 11.22 2.82
C GLU A 155 -4.57 10.90 4.11
N ALA A 156 -4.68 9.62 4.46
CA ALA A 156 -5.36 9.18 5.67
C ALA A 156 -4.72 9.76 6.96
N VAL A 157 -3.45 10.15 6.88
CA VAL A 157 -2.71 10.83 7.96
C VAL A 157 -2.41 12.31 7.65
N GLN A 158 -3.14 12.89 6.69
CA GLN A 158 -3.16 14.31 6.33
C GLN A 158 -1.83 14.90 5.82
N ARG A 159 -0.96 14.08 5.23
CA ARG A 159 0.38 14.46 4.72
C ARG A 159 0.33 14.94 3.26
N HIS A 160 -0.61 15.83 2.92
CA HIS A 160 -0.84 16.28 1.53
C HIS A 160 0.38 16.96 0.89
N GLY A 161 1.12 17.77 1.67
CA GLY A 161 2.35 18.42 1.20
C GLY A 161 3.43 17.41 0.80
N ASP A 162 3.56 16.31 1.55
CA ASP A 162 4.51 15.24 1.21
C ASP A 162 4.09 14.49 -0.05
N ILE A 163 2.79 14.27 -0.27
CA ILE A 163 2.29 13.69 -1.53
C ILE A 163 2.74 14.56 -2.71
N LEU A 164 2.55 15.87 -2.65
CA LEU A 164 2.99 16.80 -3.70
C LEU A 164 4.52 16.76 -3.89
N ALA A 165 5.29 16.77 -2.80
CA ALA A 165 6.76 16.69 -2.87
C ALA A 165 7.24 15.39 -3.54
N ILE A 166 6.58 14.27 -3.25
CA ILE A 166 6.88 12.97 -3.88
C ILE A 166 6.52 13.00 -5.37
N ILE A 167 5.36 13.53 -5.74
CA ILE A 167 4.94 13.66 -7.15
C ILE A 167 5.97 14.48 -7.92
N VAL A 168 6.33 15.66 -7.42
CA VAL A 168 7.34 16.53 -8.02
C VAL A 168 8.69 15.82 -8.15
N SER A 169 9.13 15.11 -7.12
CA SER A 169 10.45 14.46 -7.15
C SER A 169 10.49 13.25 -8.09
N ARG A 170 9.49 12.36 -8.01
CA ARG A 170 9.49 11.07 -8.71
C ARG A 170 8.96 11.16 -10.14
N TRP A 171 7.78 11.73 -10.32
CA TRP A 171 7.19 11.91 -11.66
C TRP A 171 7.78 13.12 -12.37
N GLY A 172 8.17 14.17 -11.63
CA GLY A 172 8.87 15.32 -12.22
C GLY A 172 10.17 14.91 -12.90
N ARG A 173 10.88 13.89 -12.39
CA ARG A 173 12.05 13.31 -13.08
C ARG A 173 11.75 12.89 -14.52
N TRP A 174 10.60 12.25 -14.78
CA TRP A 174 10.19 11.88 -16.13
C TRP A 174 9.84 13.11 -16.96
N ALA A 175 9.11 14.06 -16.38
CA ALA A 175 8.78 15.31 -17.05
C ALA A 175 10.02 16.13 -17.44
N ASP A 176 10.99 16.25 -16.53
CA ASP A 176 12.27 16.95 -16.74
C ASP A 176 13.13 16.27 -17.81
N ALA A 177 13.03 14.94 -17.94
CA ALA A 177 13.66 14.17 -19.01
C ALA A 177 12.94 14.30 -20.36
N GLY A 178 11.81 15.02 -20.43
CA GLY A 178 11.01 15.19 -21.65
C GLY A 178 10.08 14.02 -21.96
N GLU A 179 9.84 13.13 -21.00
CA GLU A 179 8.93 11.99 -21.18
C GLU A 179 7.48 12.47 -21.23
N SER A 180 6.75 12.03 -22.27
CA SER A 180 5.36 12.43 -22.50
C SER A 180 4.33 11.58 -21.76
N THR A 181 4.76 10.50 -21.12
CA THR A 181 3.92 9.47 -20.52
C THR A 181 4.49 8.95 -19.19
N CYS A 182 3.63 8.35 -18.36
CA CYS A 182 4.07 7.68 -17.13
C CYS A 182 4.46 6.23 -17.42
N TRP A 183 5.60 5.78 -16.87
CA TRP A 183 6.15 4.46 -17.16
C TRP A 183 5.56 3.36 -16.26
N GLU A 184 5.75 2.11 -16.66
CA GLU A 184 5.29 0.91 -15.95
C GLU A 184 5.96 0.75 -14.58
N ASN A 185 7.26 1.03 -14.52
CA ASN A 185 8.06 1.01 -13.30
C ASN A 185 9.01 2.21 -13.28
N TRP A 186 9.68 2.46 -12.15
CA TRP A 186 10.57 3.61 -12.02
C TRP A 186 11.68 3.65 -13.08
N ASN A 187 12.18 2.47 -13.41
CA ASN A 187 13.03 2.23 -14.56
C ASN A 187 12.40 1.14 -15.45
N VAL A 188 12.58 1.25 -16.76
CA VAL A 188 12.11 0.27 -17.74
C VAL A 188 13.32 -0.34 -18.43
N ASP A 189 13.96 -1.29 -17.77
CA ASP A 189 15.18 -1.98 -18.20
C ASP A 189 14.96 -3.45 -18.58
N PHE A 190 13.72 -3.83 -18.86
CA PHE A 190 13.31 -5.19 -19.22
C PHE A 190 12.54 -5.23 -20.56
N PRO A 191 12.59 -6.35 -21.32
CA PRO A 191 12.18 -6.40 -22.73
C PRO A 191 10.73 -6.01 -23.02
N ASP A 192 9.81 -6.31 -22.10
CA ASP A 192 8.36 -6.08 -22.29
C ASP A 192 7.84 -4.88 -21.48
N GLY A 193 8.74 -4.06 -20.95
CA GLY A 193 8.36 -2.95 -20.09
C GLY A 193 7.76 -1.78 -20.86
N SER A 194 6.65 -1.24 -20.35
CA SER A 194 5.96 -0.13 -21.00
C SER A 194 6.43 1.23 -20.48
N VAL A 195 6.78 2.15 -21.37
CA VAL A 195 7.00 3.57 -21.04
C VAL A 195 5.71 4.40 -21.09
N CYS A 196 4.56 3.77 -21.38
CA CYS A 196 3.25 4.42 -21.39
C CYS A 196 2.22 3.51 -20.72
N HIS A 197 2.09 3.63 -19.40
CA HIS A 197 1.24 2.76 -18.60
C HIS A 197 0.27 3.55 -17.70
N GLY A 198 -1.03 3.47 -18.01
CA GLY A 198 -2.06 4.30 -17.38
C GLY A 198 -2.20 4.11 -15.86
N PHE A 199 -1.80 2.96 -15.32
CA PHE A 199 -1.85 2.68 -13.88
C PHE A 199 -0.91 3.57 -13.03
N SER A 200 0.00 4.32 -13.68
CA SER A 200 1.02 5.17 -13.07
C SER A 200 0.65 6.65 -13.23
N ALA A 201 -0.45 6.95 -13.91
CA ALA A 201 -0.93 8.30 -14.18
C ALA A 201 -1.83 8.86 -13.06
N HIS A 202 -1.93 8.16 -11.92
CA HIS A 202 -2.71 8.62 -10.77
C HIS A 202 -2.27 9.94 -10.12
N PRO A 203 -1.03 10.46 -10.29
CA PRO A 203 -0.68 11.80 -9.77
C PRO A 203 -1.60 12.91 -10.25
N LEU A 204 -2.18 12.80 -11.45
CA LEU A 204 -3.12 13.80 -11.98
C LEU A 204 -4.30 14.02 -11.02
N GLY A 205 -4.87 12.94 -10.48
CA GLY A 205 -5.96 13.02 -9.50
C GLY A 205 -5.49 13.54 -8.14
N TRP A 206 -4.28 13.16 -7.73
CA TRP A 206 -3.70 13.58 -6.45
C TRP A 206 -3.36 15.06 -6.40
N ILE A 207 -2.79 15.62 -7.47
CA ILE A 207 -2.48 17.06 -7.55
C ILE A 207 -3.74 17.89 -7.32
N ALA A 208 -4.84 17.57 -8.02
CA ALA A 208 -6.11 18.27 -7.86
C ALA A 208 -6.65 18.18 -6.43
N LYS A 209 -6.57 16.97 -5.84
CA LYS A 209 -7.03 16.72 -4.47
C LYS A 209 -6.20 17.47 -3.42
N CYS A 210 -4.87 17.42 -3.51
CA CYS A 210 -3.97 18.09 -2.57
C CYS A 210 -4.12 19.62 -2.63
N ILE A 211 -4.22 20.21 -3.83
CA ILE A 211 -4.45 21.65 -4.00
C ILE A 211 -5.80 22.08 -3.40
N ALA A 212 -6.84 21.24 -3.51
CA ALA A 212 -8.13 21.52 -2.90
C ALA A 212 -8.05 21.50 -1.37
N ALA A 213 -7.32 20.53 -0.79
CA ALA A 213 -7.13 20.43 0.65
C ALA A 213 -6.40 21.65 1.25
N GLU A 214 -5.38 22.17 0.56
CA GLU A 214 -4.64 23.38 0.98
C GLU A 214 -5.52 24.65 1.03
N LYS A 215 -6.60 24.71 0.26
CA LYS A 215 -7.52 25.86 0.26
C LYS A 215 -8.54 25.82 1.41
N THR A 216 -8.70 24.67 2.06
CA THR A 216 -9.72 24.43 3.09
C THR A 216 -9.16 24.34 4.52
N GLY A 217 -7.83 24.30 4.67
CA GLY A 217 -7.14 24.33 5.97
C GLY A 217 -6.59 25.71 6.29
#